data_AF-A0A2V7RYP5-F1
#
_entry.id   AF-A0A2V7RYP5-F1
#
_cell.length_a   1.000
_cell.length_b   1.000
_cell.length_c   1.000
_cell.angle_alpha   90.00
_cell.angle_beta   90.00
_cell.angle_gamma   90.00
#
_symmetry.space_group_name_H-M   'P 1'
#
loop_
_entity.id
_entity.type
_entity.pdbx_description
1 polymer ?
#
loop_
_entity_poly.entity_id
_entity_poly.type
_entity_poly.pdbx_seq_one_letter_code
_entity_poly.pdbx_strand_id
1 'polypeptide(L)'
;MRLPTKQQVRYHGARWWWVAALAALAYAAFPSTAGNVAPLLDPGAVSEREVLAPFTFPVNKSDPDLAREAEALASTVKPIYEFQQRALDSATIAMHAFFSAMQTAAGQGGPSAILRFAKDQGVDLRPAEAAYLAQSGHRALLEQGLRDLFERTLALGVTGAGVLQQERAPDLVARRGASEASVPRDQVLSYEGYLARARAAPPDKGSTVGVSLYIRLADHFFRPTLVPNVLEAERRRDELRRGVDPNKYVVRGGDRIVGAHEVVTNEAHEKLVALYNDLVRRGAATSRSPGGVFGP
;
A
#
# COMPACT_ATOMS: atom_id res chain seq x y z
N MET A 1 18.76 -15.64 68.24
CA MET A 1 18.87 -14.29 67.64
C MET A 1 19.49 -13.33 68.64
N ARG A 2 20.58 -12.63 68.29
CA ARG A 2 21.21 -11.66 69.19
C ARG A 2 20.42 -10.36 69.14
N LEU A 3 19.85 -9.95 70.28
CA LEU A 3 19.16 -8.66 70.40
C LEU A 3 20.19 -7.52 70.33
N PRO A 4 19.91 -6.44 69.59
CA PRO A 4 20.84 -5.32 69.45
C PRO A 4 21.08 -4.65 70.81
N THR A 5 22.33 -4.30 71.10
CA THR A 5 22.68 -3.62 72.35
C THR A 5 22.14 -2.19 72.36
N LYS A 6 21.87 -1.62 73.55
CA LYS A 6 21.35 -0.25 73.69
C LYS A 6 22.19 0.81 72.94
N GLN A 7 23.50 0.59 72.82
CA GLN A 7 24.39 1.47 72.06
C GLN A 7 24.20 1.34 70.53
N GLN A 8 23.98 0.14 70.01
CA GLN A 8 23.68 -0.06 68.59
C GLN A 8 22.34 0.58 68.21
N VAL A 9 21.32 0.43 69.04
CA VAL A 9 20.00 1.08 68.81
C VAL A 9 20.12 2.60 68.82
N ARG A 10 20.91 3.19 69.73
CA ARG A 10 21.16 4.64 69.76
C ARG A 10 21.94 5.13 68.54
N TYR A 11 22.97 4.39 68.13
CA TYR A 11 23.79 4.75 66.97
C TYR A 11 22.98 4.69 65.66
N HIS A 12 22.21 3.63 65.45
CA HIS A 12 21.34 3.51 64.29
C HIS A 12 20.17 4.51 64.36
N GLY A 13 19.56 4.71 65.53
CA GLY A 13 18.48 5.69 65.72
C GLY A 13 18.89 7.12 65.39
N ALA A 14 20.08 7.56 65.83
CA ALA A 14 20.62 8.88 65.49
C ALA A 14 20.87 9.05 63.98
N ARG A 15 21.30 7.99 63.30
CA ARG A 15 21.57 8.01 61.85
C ARG A 15 20.28 8.01 61.02
N TRP A 16 19.27 7.25 61.45
CA TRP A 16 17.95 7.23 60.81
C TRP A 16 17.14 8.50 61.07
N TRP A 17 17.34 9.16 62.22
CA TRP A 17 16.74 10.47 62.49
C TRP A 17 17.13 11.49 61.42
N TRP A 18 18.39 11.53 61.00
CA TRP A 18 18.82 12.42 59.92
C TRP A 18 18.15 12.09 58.59
N VAL A 19 17.93 10.82 58.28
CA VAL A 19 17.20 10.42 57.06
C VAL A 19 15.75 10.90 57.12
N ALA A 20 15.06 10.68 58.25
CA ALA A 20 13.68 11.12 58.43
C ALA A 20 13.56 12.65 58.45
N ALA A 21 14.49 13.34 59.11
CA ALA A 21 14.53 14.80 59.15
C ALA A 21 14.82 15.39 57.77
N LEU A 22 15.75 14.81 57.00
CA LEU A 22 16.04 15.24 55.64
C LEU A 22 14.86 14.97 54.71
N ALA A 23 14.16 13.84 54.86
CA ALA A 23 12.95 13.53 54.11
C ALA A 23 11.81 14.52 54.43
N ALA A 24 11.60 14.84 55.71
CA ALA A 24 10.62 15.83 56.14
C ALA A 24 10.97 17.24 55.64
N LEU A 25 12.27 17.60 55.70
CA LEU A 25 12.77 18.87 55.17
C LEU A 25 12.60 18.94 53.65
N ALA A 26 12.89 17.87 52.92
CA ALA A 26 12.66 17.79 51.48
C ALA A 26 11.17 17.91 51.14
N TYR A 27 10.30 17.24 51.90
CA TYR A 27 8.85 17.35 51.71
C TYR A 27 8.32 18.77 51.99
N ALA A 28 8.86 19.44 53.02
CA ALA A 28 8.47 20.81 53.36
C ALA A 28 9.08 21.87 52.42
N ALA A 29 10.31 21.68 51.97
CA ALA A 29 11.02 22.58 51.06
C ALA A 29 10.57 22.42 49.60
N PHE A 30 10.13 21.21 49.24
CA PHE A 30 9.58 20.87 47.93
C PHE A 30 8.15 20.33 48.11
N PRO A 31 7.19 21.18 48.54
CA PRO A 31 5.80 20.77 48.60
C PRO A 31 5.42 20.25 47.22
N SER A 32 4.98 18.98 47.17
CA SER A 32 4.54 18.37 45.92
C SER A 32 3.34 19.18 45.43
N THR A 33 3.56 20.13 44.53
CA THR A 33 2.51 20.62 43.65
C THR A 33 2.22 19.49 42.68
N ALA A 34 1.62 18.40 43.18
CA ALA A 34 0.85 17.52 42.32
C ALA A 34 -0.09 18.46 41.58
N GLY A 35 0.17 18.64 40.28
CA GLY A 35 -0.45 19.67 39.48
C GLY A 35 -1.96 19.53 39.58
N ASN A 36 -2.59 20.34 40.44
CA ASN A 36 -4.02 20.59 40.37
C ASN A 36 -4.19 21.44 39.11
N VAL A 37 -4.12 20.78 37.96
CA VAL A 37 -4.47 21.39 36.70
C VAL A 37 -5.94 21.75 36.85
N ALA A 38 -6.25 23.05 36.77
CA ALA A 38 -7.58 23.56 37.04
C ALA A 38 -8.63 22.77 36.22
N PRO A 39 -9.84 22.56 36.77
CA PRO A 39 -10.91 21.87 36.04
C PRO A 39 -11.12 22.56 34.69
N LEU A 40 -11.24 21.73 33.65
CA LEU A 40 -11.37 22.21 32.29
C LEU A 40 -12.69 22.95 32.13
N LEU A 41 -12.67 24.11 31.47
CA LEU A 41 -13.90 24.86 31.20
C LEU A 41 -14.68 24.19 30.08
N ASP A 42 -15.95 23.87 30.32
CA ASP A 42 -16.85 23.30 29.32
C ASP A 42 -17.27 24.34 28.27
N PRO A 43 -17.61 23.93 27.03
CA PRO A 43 -18.19 24.82 26.04
C PRO A 43 -19.46 25.49 26.58
N GLY A 44 -19.60 26.80 26.36
CA GLY A 44 -20.72 27.61 26.88
C GLY A 44 -20.51 28.16 28.29
N ALA A 45 -19.49 27.71 29.03
CA ALA A 45 -19.10 28.33 30.30
C ALA A 45 -18.47 29.71 30.08
N VAL A 46 -18.57 30.60 31.07
CA VAL A 46 -17.90 31.90 31.05
C VAL A 46 -16.57 31.80 31.79
N SER A 47 -15.47 32.19 31.14
CA SER A 47 -14.17 32.19 31.80
C SER A 47 -14.03 33.39 32.73
N GLU A 48 -13.70 33.20 34.00
CA GLU A 48 -13.49 34.32 34.94
C GLU A 48 -12.16 35.06 34.71
N ARG A 49 -11.21 34.39 34.04
CA ARG A 49 -9.84 34.88 33.82
C ARG A 49 -9.39 34.67 32.38
N GLU A 50 -8.45 35.50 31.95
CA GLU A 50 -7.80 35.30 30.67
C GLU A 50 -6.86 34.09 30.73
N VAL A 51 -6.94 33.22 29.73
CA VAL A 51 -6.08 32.05 29.58
C VAL A 51 -5.20 32.25 28.35
N LEU A 52 -3.90 32.39 28.59
CA LEU A 52 -2.87 32.46 27.56
C LEU A 52 -2.12 31.12 27.48
N ALA A 53 -1.70 30.75 26.27
CA ALA A 53 -0.86 29.59 26.05
C ALA A 53 0.54 29.80 26.67
N PRO A 54 0.98 28.98 27.64
CA PRO A 54 2.28 29.18 28.28
C PRO A 54 3.48 28.79 27.39
N PHE A 55 3.24 27.96 26.37
CA PHE A 55 4.22 27.51 25.40
C PHE A 55 3.50 27.09 24.11
N THR A 56 4.27 26.79 23.06
CA THR A 56 3.72 26.26 21.82
C THR A 56 3.31 24.79 21.97
N PHE A 57 2.09 24.45 21.60
CA PHE A 57 1.58 23.07 21.61
C PHE A 57 0.63 22.81 20.42
N PRO A 58 0.58 21.56 19.92
CA PRO A 58 -0.37 21.17 18.89
C PRO A 58 -1.75 20.89 19.49
N VAL A 59 -2.79 21.22 18.73
CA VAL A 59 -4.14 20.69 18.95
C VAL A 59 -4.37 19.61 17.91
N ASN A 60 -4.53 18.38 18.37
CA ASN A 60 -4.72 17.23 17.49
C ASN A 60 -6.15 17.17 16.97
N LYS A 61 -6.31 16.68 15.74
CA LYS A 61 -7.61 16.26 15.20
C LYS A 61 -8.14 15.08 16.01
N SER A 62 -9.45 14.87 15.95
CA SER A 62 -10.07 13.68 16.54
C SER A 62 -9.72 12.43 15.73
N ASP A 63 -9.65 11.26 16.39
CA ASP A 63 -9.45 9.98 15.72
C ASP A 63 -10.41 9.71 14.53
N PRO A 64 -11.73 9.99 14.61
CA PRO A 64 -12.62 9.80 13.47
C PRO A 64 -12.36 10.78 12.32
N ASP A 65 -11.91 12.01 12.61
CA ASP A 65 -11.55 12.95 11.54
C ASP A 65 -10.26 12.52 10.85
N LEU A 66 -9.27 12.05 11.61
CA LEU A 66 -8.03 11.48 11.06
C LEU A 66 -8.31 10.26 10.21
N ALA A 67 -9.16 9.34 10.66
CA ALA A 67 -9.54 8.16 9.90
C ALA A 67 -10.26 8.53 8.60
N ARG A 68 -11.15 9.53 8.64
CA ARG A 68 -11.88 10.02 7.46
C ARG A 68 -10.93 10.67 6.44
N GLU A 69 -10.01 11.51 6.91
CA GLU A 69 -9.00 12.16 6.06
C GLU A 69 -8.02 11.14 5.46
N ALA A 70 -7.56 10.18 6.27
CA ALA A 70 -6.70 9.09 5.84
C ALA A 70 -7.34 8.24 4.75
N GLU A 71 -8.61 7.86 4.91
CA GLU A 71 -9.31 7.06 3.90
C GLU A 71 -9.65 7.89 2.66
N ALA A 72 -9.98 9.18 2.81
CA ALA A 72 -10.15 10.07 1.67
C ALA A 72 -8.87 10.14 0.82
N LEU A 73 -7.70 10.29 1.44
CA LEU A 73 -6.42 10.27 0.74
C LEU A 73 -6.09 8.90 0.14
N ALA A 74 -6.29 7.82 0.88
CA ALA A 74 -6.09 6.45 0.38
C ALA A 74 -6.95 6.16 -0.86
N SER A 75 -8.19 6.66 -0.89
CA SER A 75 -9.10 6.48 -2.03
C SER A 75 -8.63 7.14 -3.33
N THR A 76 -7.68 8.08 -3.25
CA THR A 76 -7.08 8.72 -4.44
C THR A 76 -6.06 7.85 -5.15
N VAL A 77 -5.61 6.75 -4.53
CA VAL A 77 -4.63 5.83 -5.13
C VAL A 77 -5.25 5.13 -6.32
N LYS A 78 -4.73 5.45 -7.51
CA LYS A 78 -5.08 4.77 -8.76
C LYS A 78 -4.66 3.30 -8.69
N PRO A 79 -5.46 2.37 -9.26
CA PRO A 79 -5.05 0.98 -9.40
C PRO A 79 -3.71 0.86 -10.14
N ILE A 80 -2.85 -0.02 -9.66
CA ILE A 80 -1.51 -0.24 -10.20
C ILE A 80 -1.50 -1.56 -10.95
N TYR A 81 -0.97 -1.54 -12.16
CA TYR A 81 -0.81 -2.70 -13.02
C TYR A 81 0.67 -2.86 -13.37
N GLU A 82 1.20 -4.05 -13.14
CA GLU A 82 2.60 -4.39 -13.38
C GLU A 82 2.76 -5.08 -14.73
N PHE A 83 3.71 -4.59 -15.53
CA PHE A 83 4.11 -5.25 -16.75
C PHE A 83 4.99 -6.47 -16.45
N GLN A 84 4.51 -7.64 -16.87
CA GLN A 84 5.16 -8.92 -16.65
C GLN A 84 6.05 -9.29 -17.84
N GLN A 85 7.31 -8.83 -17.82
CA GLN A 85 8.30 -9.18 -18.86
C GLN A 85 8.41 -10.70 -19.03
N ARG A 86 8.42 -11.44 -17.90
CA ARG A 86 8.48 -12.91 -17.91
C ARG A 86 7.31 -13.56 -18.66
N ALA A 87 6.13 -12.95 -18.63
CA ALA A 87 4.96 -13.48 -19.34
C ALA A 87 5.11 -13.32 -20.86
N LEU A 88 5.62 -12.17 -21.32
CA LEU A 88 5.96 -11.94 -22.73
C LEU A 88 7.04 -12.91 -23.21
N ASP A 89 8.14 -13.03 -22.46
CA ASP A 89 9.25 -13.92 -22.81
C ASP A 89 8.77 -15.37 -22.87
N SER A 90 7.97 -15.79 -21.89
CA SER A 90 7.43 -17.15 -21.85
C SER A 90 6.48 -17.44 -23.01
N ALA A 91 5.61 -16.50 -23.39
CA ALA A 91 4.70 -16.67 -24.53
C ALA A 91 5.49 -16.80 -25.84
N THR A 92 6.48 -15.93 -26.03
CA THR A 92 7.36 -15.93 -27.22
C THR A 92 8.17 -17.23 -27.30
N ILE A 93 8.79 -17.67 -26.21
CA ILE A 93 9.57 -18.91 -26.16
C ILE A 93 8.67 -20.12 -26.42
N ALA A 94 7.50 -20.19 -25.79
CA ALA A 94 6.55 -21.29 -25.99
C ALA A 94 6.09 -21.38 -27.46
N MET A 95 5.78 -20.24 -28.08
CA MET A 95 5.39 -20.18 -29.49
C MET A 95 6.53 -20.67 -30.40
N HIS A 96 7.76 -20.21 -30.22
CA HIS A 96 8.89 -20.63 -31.07
C HIS A 96 9.22 -22.11 -30.87
N ALA A 97 9.22 -22.58 -29.63
CA ALA A 97 9.43 -24.00 -29.32
C ALA A 97 8.36 -24.88 -29.98
N PHE A 98 7.10 -24.44 -29.98
CA PHE A 98 6.00 -25.15 -30.63
C PHE A 98 6.22 -25.30 -32.16
N PHE A 99 6.51 -24.21 -32.87
CA PHE A 99 6.75 -24.28 -34.32
C PHE A 99 8.02 -25.05 -34.68
N SER A 100 9.08 -24.94 -33.88
CA SER A 100 10.32 -25.71 -34.07
C SER A 100 10.10 -27.21 -33.89
N ALA A 101 9.38 -27.62 -32.85
CA ALA A 101 9.03 -29.03 -32.64
C ALA A 101 8.05 -29.53 -33.72
N MET A 102 7.10 -28.70 -34.15
CA MET A 102 6.18 -29.04 -35.25
C MET A 102 6.91 -29.25 -36.58
N GLN A 103 7.92 -28.43 -36.88
CA GLN A 103 8.76 -28.59 -38.07
C GLN A 103 9.42 -29.97 -38.08
N THR A 104 9.89 -30.44 -36.92
CA THR A 104 10.48 -31.78 -36.76
C THR A 104 9.45 -32.88 -36.98
N ALA A 105 8.27 -32.75 -36.36
CA ALA A 105 7.18 -33.72 -36.53
C ALA A 105 6.72 -33.83 -38.00
N ALA A 106 6.62 -32.69 -38.69
CA ALA A 106 6.25 -32.65 -40.10
C ALA A 106 7.25 -33.41 -41.00
N GLY A 107 8.55 -33.31 -40.71
CA GLY A 107 9.59 -34.04 -41.43
C GLY A 107 9.57 -35.56 -41.21
N GLN A 108 9.01 -36.03 -40.09
CA GLN A 108 8.96 -37.45 -39.73
C GLN A 108 7.72 -38.18 -40.27
N GLY A 109 6.58 -37.49 -40.41
CA GLY A 109 5.32 -38.16 -40.76
C GLY A 109 4.23 -37.26 -41.30
N GLY A 110 4.57 -36.06 -41.78
CA GLY A 110 3.64 -35.15 -42.43
C GLY A 110 2.43 -34.76 -41.54
N PRO A 111 1.22 -34.60 -42.12
CA PRO A 111 0.03 -34.15 -41.40
C PRO A 111 -0.35 -35.01 -40.18
N SER A 112 -0.18 -36.33 -40.26
CA SER A 112 -0.54 -37.25 -39.18
C SER A 112 0.36 -37.10 -37.96
N ALA A 113 1.66 -36.83 -38.18
CA ALA A 113 2.60 -36.54 -37.09
C ALA A 113 2.30 -35.17 -36.46
N ILE A 114 1.92 -34.17 -37.26
CA ILE A 114 1.50 -32.85 -36.76
C ILE A 114 0.25 -32.95 -35.88
N LEU A 115 -0.76 -33.72 -36.28
CA LEU A 115 -1.97 -33.93 -35.47
C LEU A 115 -1.63 -34.50 -34.08
N ARG A 116 -0.76 -35.52 -34.05
CA ARG A 116 -0.35 -36.16 -32.80
C ARG A 116 0.44 -35.20 -31.92
N PHE A 117 1.45 -34.55 -32.48
CA PHE A 117 2.25 -33.54 -31.79
C PHE A 117 1.39 -32.42 -31.22
N ALA A 118 0.50 -31.84 -32.01
CA ALA A 118 -0.33 -30.71 -31.58
C ALA A 118 -1.27 -31.13 -30.43
N LYS A 119 -1.85 -32.33 -30.50
CA LYS A 119 -2.65 -32.89 -29.42
C LYS A 119 -1.85 -33.05 -28.12
N ASP A 120 -0.61 -33.52 -28.21
CA ASP A 120 0.29 -33.67 -27.06
C ASP A 120 0.66 -32.31 -26.43
N GLN A 121 0.61 -31.23 -27.22
CA GLN A 121 0.79 -29.85 -26.77
C GLN A 121 -0.54 -29.17 -26.36
N GLY A 122 -1.66 -29.89 -26.33
CA GLY A 122 -2.97 -29.35 -25.96
C GLY A 122 -3.64 -28.48 -27.05
N VAL A 123 -3.22 -28.63 -28.31
CA VAL A 123 -3.80 -27.95 -29.47
C VAL A 123 -4.58 -28.95 -30.32
N ASP A 124 -5.91 -28.87 -30.27
CA ASP A 124 -6.79 -29.71 -31.07
C ASP A 124 -6.86 -29.22 -32.52
N LEU A 125 -6.04 -29.83 -33.39
CA LEU A 125 -6.03 -29.56 -34.82
C LEU A 125 -7.01 -30.46 -35.59
N ARG A 126 -7.69 -29.86 -36.58
CA ARG A 126 -8.49 -30.55 -37.58
C ARG A 126 -7.58 -31.09 -38.69
N PRO A 127 -7.96 -32.17 -39.40
CA PRO A 127 -7.15 -32.72 -40.50
C PRO A 127 -6.77 -31.69 -41.57
N ALA A 128 -7.68 -30.78 -41.93
CA ALA A 128 -7.42 -29.71 -42.88
C ALA A 128 -6.36 -28.70 -42.37
N GLU A 129 -6.31 -28.46 -41.06
CA GLU A 129 -5.33 -27.55 -40.44
C GLU A 129 -3.97 -28.21 -40.35
N ALA A 130 -3.90 -29.51 -40.03
CA ALA A 130 -2.66 -30.25 -40.09
C ALA A 130 -2.11 -30.38 -41.51
N ALA A 131 -2.97 -30.53 -42.52
CA ALA A 131 -2.57 -30.49 -43.92
C ALA A 131 -2.06 -29.10 -44.33
N TYR A 132 -2.73 -28.03 -43.88
CA TYR A 132 -2.27 -26.65 -44.08
C TYR A 132 -0.89 -26.43 -43.45
N LEU A 133 -0.72 -26.82 -42.18
CA LEU A 133 0.53 -26.77 -41.43
C LEU A 133 1.57 -27.77 -41.93
N ALA A 134 1.26 -28.75 -42.77
CA ALA A 134 2.28 -29.64 -43.33
C ALA A 134 3.19 -28.90 -44.33
N GLN A 135 2.70 -27.82 -44.93
CA GLN A 135 3.47 -26.97 -45.82
C GLN A 135 4.35 -26.01 -45.02
N SER A 136 5.68 -26.03 -45.27
CA SER A 136 6.64 -25.21 -44.53
C SER A 136 6.39 -23.71 -44.66
N GLY A 137 5.99 -23.24 -45.85
CA GLY A 137 5.66 -21.83 -46.09
C GLY A 137 4.50 -21.34 -45.23
N HIS A 138 3.45 -22.13 -45.08
CA HIS A 138 2.31 -21.80 -44.23
C HIS A 138 2.67 -21.80 -42.74
N ARG A 139 3.52 -22.73 -42.28
CA ARG A 139 4.02 -22.73 -40.89
C ARG A 139 4.81 -21.46 -40.59
N ALA A 140 5.79 -21.14 -41.44
CA ALA A 140 6.64 -19.96 -41.25
C ALA A 140 5.82 -18.66 -41.27
N LEU A 141 4.82 -18.58 -42.15
CA LEU A 141 3.91 -17.44 -42.25
C LEU A 141 3.06 -17.28 -40.98
N LEU A 142 2.55 -18.37 -40.39
CA LEU A 142 1.81 -18.30 -39.12
C LEU A 142 2.71 -17.93 -37.95
N GLU A 143 3.90 -18.51 -37.87
CA GLU A 143 4.88 -18.20 -36.82
C GLU A 143 5.26 -16.71 -36.86
N GLN A 144 5.56 -16.18 -38.05
CA GLN A 144 5.86 -14.76 -38.24
C GLN A 144 4.66 -13.87 -37.88
N GLY A 145 3.45 -14.24 -38.29
CA GLY A 145 2.24 -13.49 -37.93
C GLY A 145 2.01 -13.41 -36.42
N LEU A 146 2.24 -14.52 -35.69
CA LEU A 146 2.10 -14.56 -34.24
C LEU A 146 3.19 -13.73 -33.55
N ARG A 147 4.43 -13.82 -34.02
CA ARG A 147 5.54 -12.99 -33.55
C ARG A 147 5.21 -11.51 -33.68
N ASP A 148 4.75 -11.08 -34.86
CA ASP A 148 4.39 -9.68 -35.12
C ASP A 148 3.20 -9.23 -34.26
N LEU A 149 2.22 -10.12 -34.04
CA LEU A 149 1.12 -9.86 -33.12
C LEU A 149 1.64 -9.61 -31.71
N PHE A 150 2.54 -10.47 -31.19
CA PHE A 150 3.07 -10.34 -29.83
C PHE A 150 3.86 -9.04 -29.65
N GLU A 151 4.71 -8.69 -30.62
CA GLU A 151 5.47 -7.44 -30.61
C GLU A 151 4.57 -6.20 -30.62
N ARG A 152 3.46 -6.24 -31.36
CA ARG A 152 2.52 -5.11 -31.47
C ARG A 152 1.47 -5.07 -30.36
N THR A 153 1.38 -6.11 -29.52
CA THR A 153 0.32 -6.21 -28.50
C THR A 153 0.87 -6.57 -27.13
N LEU A 154 1.33 -7.81 -26.94
CA LEU A 154 1.86 -8.30 -25.67
C LEU A 154 3.00 -7.43 -25.14
N ALA A 155 3.85 -6.88 -26.01
CA ALA A 155 4.93 -5.96 -25.61
C ALA A 155 4.44 -4.58 -25.16
N LEU A 156 3.23 -4.15 -25.54
CA LEU A 156 2.61 -2.92 -25.06
C LEU A 156 1.95 -3.09 -23.69
N GLY A 157 1.53 -4.32 -23.37
CA GLY A 157 0.81 -4.64 -22.14
C GLY A 157 -0.64 -5.00 -22.44
N VAL A 158 -1.03 -6.24 -22.10
CA VAL A 158 -2.39 -6.75 -22.29
C VAL A 158 -2.89 -7.35 -20.99
N THR A 159 -4.09 -6.96 -20.60
CA THR A 159 -4.75 -7.49 -19.41
C THR A 159 -5.41 -8.84 -19.69
N GLY A 160 -5.63 -9.62 -18.63
CA GLY A 160 -6.37 -10.87 -18.71
C GLY A 160 -7.85 -10.66 -19.07
N ALA A 161 -8.52 -11.74 -19.47
CA ALA A 161 -9.96 -11.71 -19.73
C ALA A 161 -10.74 -11.25 -18.48
N GLY A 162 -11.70 -10.35 -18.66
CA GLY A 162 -12.56 -9.85 -17.58
C GLY A 162 -11.92 -8.81 -16.64
N VAL A 163 -10.59 -8.64 -16.67
CA VAL A 163 -9.86 -7.78 -15.71
C VAL A 163 -10.29 -6.32 -15.86
N LEU A 164 -10.19 -5.77 -17.07
CA LEU A 164 -10.58 -4.38 -17.32
C LEU A 164 -12.09 -4.15 -17.20
N GLN A 165 -12.93 -5.18 -17.36
CA GLN A 165 -14.39 -5.06 -17.19
C GLN A 165 -14.77 -4.85 -15.72
N GLN A 166 -14.00 -5.42 -14.80
CA GLN A 166 -14.20 -5.25 -13.36
C GLN A 166 -13.59 -3.95 -12.83
N GLU A 167 -12.56 -3.43 -13.51
CA GLU A 167 -11.91 -2.17 -13.17
C GLU A 167 -12.85 -0.98 -13.40
N ARG A 168 -13.05 -0.17 -12.35
CA ARG A 168 -13.94 1.00 -12.38
C ARG A 168 -13.17 2.31 -12.49
N ALA A 169 -11.87 2.32 -12.17
CA ALA A 169 -11.07 3.53 -12.25
C ALA A 169 -10.95 4.01 -13.71
N PRO A 170 -11.08 5.32 -13.97
CA PRO A 170 -10.90 5.88 -15.31
C PRO A 170 -9.44 5.88 -15.75
N ASP A 171 -8.52 5.99 -14.78
CA ASP A 171 -7.07 5.98 -14.99
C ASP A 171 -6.41 4.88 -14.18
N LEU A 172 -5.36 4.31 -14.73
CA LEU A 172 -4.55 3.26 -14.12
C LEU A 172 -3.08 3.67 -14.13
N VAL A 173 -2.30 3.16 -13.17
CA VAL A 173 -0.84 3.27 -13.22
C VAL A 173 -0.29 2.02 -13.88
N ALA A 174 0.29 2.16 -15.07
CA ALA A 174 1.03 1.11 -15.73
C ALA A 174 2.51 1.21 -15.32
N ARG A 175 3.00 0.18 -14.64
CA ARG A 175 4.38 0.08 -14.17
C ARG A 175 5.16 -0.90 -15.02
N ARG A 176 6.37 -0.49 -15.42
CA ARG A 176 7.33 -1.32 -16.16
C ARG A 176 8.71 -1.17 -15.51
N GLY A 177 9.02 -2.06 -14.59
CA GLY A 177 10.27 -2.01 -13.83
C GLY A 177 10.29 -0.78 -12.91
N ALA A 178 11.18 0.18 -13.20
CA ALA A 178 11.32 1.42 -12.45
C ALA A 178 10.45 2.57 -13.02
N SER A 179 9.87 2.41 -14.21
CA SER A 179 9.06 3.44 -14.85
C SER A 179 7.59 3.25 -14.54
N GLU A 180 6.89 4.36 -14.31
CA GLU A 180 5.44 4.39 -14.10
C GLU A 180 4.82 5.44 -15.00
N ALA A 181 3.66 5.11 -15.56
CA ALA A 181 2.85 6.04 -16.34
C ALA A 181 1.39 5.94 -15.91
N SER A 182 0.74 7.09 -15.74
CA SER A 182 -0.72 7.14 -15.63
C SER A 182 -1.31 7.02 -17.04
N VAL A 183 -2.09 5.97 -17.27
CA VAL A 183 -2.70 5.66 -18.57
C VAL A 183 -4.21 5.58 -18.40
N PRO A 184 -5.00 6.20 -19.30
CA PRO A 184 -6.44 6.01 -19.33
C PRO A 184 -6.82 4.55 -19.52
N ARG A 185 -7.83 4.06 -18.79
CA ARG A 185 -8.29 2.67 -18.83
C ARG A 185 -8.65 2.20 -20.23
N ASP A 186 -9.23 3.08 -21.04
CA ASP A 186 -9.66 2.81 -22.42
C ASP A 186 -8.48 2.68 -23.41
N GLN A 187 -7.31 3.20 -23.08
CA GLN A 187 -6.09 3.04 -23.86
C GLN A 187 -5.34 1.74 -23.54
N VAL A 188 -5.69 1.07 -22.44
CA VAL A 188 -5.08 -0.22 -22.07
C VAL A 188 -5.68 -1.34 -22.90
N LEU A 189 -4.82 -2.20 -23.47
CA LEU A 189 -5.30 -3.32 -24.28
C LEU A 189 -5.95 -4.41 -23.41
N SER A 190 -7.21 -4.72 -23.69
CA SER A 190 -7.90 -5.88 -23.13
C SER A 190 -7.58 -7.15 -23.91
N TYR A 191 -7.81 -8.32 -23.30
CA TYR A 191 -7.80 -9.61 -24.00
C TYR A 191 -8.70 -9.62 -25.24
N GLU A 192 -9.89 -9.03 -25.17
CA GLU A 192 -10.80 -8.90 -26.32
C GLU A 192 -10.19 -8.04 -27.43
N GLY A 193 -9.55 -6.92 -27.07
CA GLY A 193 -8.85 -6.06 -28.01
C GLY A 193 -7.63 -6.74 -28.64
N TYR A 194 -6.93 -7.59 -27.89
CA TYR A 194 -5.87 -8.44 -28.41
C TYR A 194 -6.40 -9.40 -29.50
N LEU A 195 -7.47 -10.15 -29.20
CA LEU A 195 -8.08 -11.05 -30.19
C LEU A 195 -8.69 -10.28 -31.37
N ALA A 196 -9.24 -9.09 -31.16
CA ALA A 196 -9.71 -8.23 -32.24
C ALA A 196 -8.57 -7.84 -33.20
N ARG A 197 -7.38 -7.53 -32.68
CA ARG A 197 -6.18 -7.25 -33.50
C ARG A 197 -5.70 -8.48 -34.26
N ALA A 198 -5.74 -9.66 -33.64
CA ALA A 198 -5.47 -10.92 -34.35
C ALA A 198 -6.45 -11.13 -35.52
N ARG A 199 -7.75 -10.89 -35.31
CA ARG A 199 -8.77 -11.00 -36.38
C ARG A 199 -8.61 -9.96 -37.49
N ALA A 200 -8.11 -8.77 -37.18
CA ALA A 200 -7.97 -7.68 -38.14
C ALA A 200 -6.80 -7.87 -39.12
N ALA A 201 -5.74 -8.57 -38.69
CA ALA A 201 -4.52 -8.74 -39.48
C ALA A 201 -4.03 -10.20 -39.49
N PRO A 202 -4.83 -11.16 -40.02
CA PRO A 202 -4.34 -12.51 -40.20
C PRO A 202 -3.28 -12.54 -41.31
N PRO A 203 -2.25 -13.39 -41.18
CA PRO A 203 -1.13 -13.40 -42.11
C PRO A 203 -1.47 -14.02 -43.48
N ASP A 204 -2.41 -14.97 -43.53
CA ASP A 204 -2.91 -15.58 -44.78
C ASP A 204 -4.40 -15.28 -44.95
N LYS A 205 -4.70 -14.13 -45.58
CA LYS A 205 -6.09 -13.68 -45.81
C LYS A 205 -6.85 -14.53 -46.84
N GLY A 206 -6.14 -15.29 -47.67
CA GLY A 206 -6.74 -16.13 -48.71
C GLY A 206 -7.22 -17.49 -48.19
N SER A 207 -6.68 -17.95 -47.05
CA SER A 207 -6.99 -19.25 -46.46
C SER A 207 -7.90 -19.13 -45.25
N THR A 208 -9.15 -19.60 -45.36
CA THR A 208 -10.07 -19.69 -44.20
C THR A 208 -9.53 -20.60 -43.10
N VAL A 209 -8.81 -21.66 -43.47
CA VAL A 209 -8.11 -22.57 -42.55
C VAL A 209 -6.99 -21.82 -41.83
N GLY A 210 -6.16 -21.07 -42.56
CA GLY A 210 -5.06 -20.28 -42.01
C GLY A 210 -5.54 -19.20 -41.04
N VAL A 211 -6.58 -18.44 -41.41
CA VAL A 211 -7.17 -17.39 -40.56
C VAL A 211 -7.71 -17.98 -39.24
N SER A 212 -8.53 -19.04 -39.32
CA SER A 212 -9.14 -19.63 -38.13
C SER A 212 -8.11 -20.29 -37.21
N LEU A 213 -7.09 -20.94 -37.78
CA LEU A 213 -5.97 -21.50 -37.03
C LEU A 213 -5.13 -20.41 -36.35
N TYR A 214 -4.81 -19.33 -37.07
CA TYR A 214 -4.06 -18.20 -36.52
C TYR A 214 -4.70 -17.61 -35.25
N ILE A 215 -6.02 -17.37 -35.29
CA ILE A 215 -6.75 -16.82 -34.14
C ILE A 215 -6.74 -17.79 -32.95
N ARG A 216 -6.89 -19.10 -33.20
CA ARG A 216 -6.83 -20.11 -32.12
C ARG A 216 -5.44 -20.26 -31.53
N LEU A 217 -4.38 -20.15 -32.33
CA LEU A 217 -3.01 -20.17 -31.83
C LEU A 217 -2.68 -18.88 -31.05
N ALA A 218 -3.17 -17.73 -31.51
CA ALA A 218 -3.06 -16.47 -30.77
C ALA A 218 -3.72 -16.58 -29.38
N ASP A 219 -4.91 -17.18 -29.32
CA ASP A 219 -5.59 -17.48 -28.05
C ASP A 219 -4.80 -18.48 -27.19
N HIS A 220 -4.34 -19.59 -27.77
CA HIS A 220 -3.62 -20.65 -27.05
C HIS A 220 -2.32 -20.15 -26.41
N PHE A 221 -1.55 -19.31 -27.10
CA PHE A 221 -0.29 -18.76 -26.58
C PHE A 221 -0.46 -17.48 -25.77
N PHE A 222 -1.69 -16.98 -25.62
CA PHE A 222 -1.93 -15.76 -24.89
C PHE A 222 -1.49 -15.90 -23.42
N ARG A 223 -0.72 -14.91 -22.98
CA ARG A 223 -0.41 -14.69 -21.56
C ARG A 223 -0.62 -13.22 -21.25
N PRO A 224 -1.34 -12.87 -20.17
CA PRO A 224 -1.50 -11.48 -19.80
C PRO A 224 -0.13 -10.90 -19.42
N THR A 225 0.23 -9.79 -20.05
CA THR A 225 1.50 -9.08 -19.80
C THR A 225 1.30 -7.86 -18.91
N LEU A 226 0.07 -7.49 -18.59
CA LEU A 226 -0.26 -6.40 -17.68
C LEU A 226 -1.23 -6.92 -16.60
N VAL A 227 -0.76 -7.01 -15.35
CA VAL A 227 -1.47 -7.69 -14.25
C VAL A 227 -1.66 -6.74 -13.07
N PRO A 228 -2.84 -6.71 -12.42
CA PRO A 228 -3.05 -5.90 -11.21
C PRO A 228 -2.03 -6.20 -10.12
N ASN A 229 -1.40 -5.16 -9.58
CA ASN A 229 -0.52 -5.22 -8.42
C ASN A 229 -1.24 -4.63 -7.19
N VAL A 230 -2.14 -5.43 -6.63
CA VAL A 230 -2.97 -5.05 -5.48
C VAL A 230 -2.11 -4.75 -4.26
N LEU A 231 -1.01 -5.49 -4.07
CA LEU A 231 -0.11 -5.32 -2.94
C LEU A 231 0.56 -3.93 -2.96
N GLU A 232 1.08 -3.50 -4.10
CA GLU A 232 1.68 -2.18 -4.24
C GLU A 232 0.65 -1.06 -4.10
N ALA A 233 -0.56 -1.27 -4.62
CA ALA A 233 -1.65 -0.30 -4.46
C ALA A 233 -2.03 -0.14 -2.98
N GLU A 234 -2.20 -1.23 -2.23
CA GLU A 234 -2.45 -1.17 -0.78
C GLU A 234 -1.28 -0.54 -0.02
N ARG A 235 -0.04 -0.86 -0.40
CA ARG A 235 1.12 -0.22 0.21
C ARG A 235 1.08 1.31 0.04
N ARG A 236 0.74 1.83 -1.15
CA ARG A 236 0.59 3.29 -1.35
C ARG A 236 -0.57 3.87 -0.55
N ARG A 237 -1.69 3.14 -0.46
CA ARG A 237 -2.80 3.56 0.40
C ARG A 237 -2.34 3.70 1.85
N ASP A 238 -1.60 2.72 2.36
CA ASP A 238 -1.07 2.75 3.73
C ASP A 238 -0.02 3.85 3.95
N GLU A 239 0.79 4.16 2.95
CA GLU A 239 1.72 5.29 2.98
C GLU A 239 0.96 6.62 3.08
N LEU A 240 -0.12 6.80 2.30
CA LEU A 240 -0.98 7.99 2.39
C LEU A 240 -1.75 8.08 3.71
N ARG A 241 -2.29 6.96 4.21
CA ARG A 241 -2.97 6.92 5.52
C ARG A 241 -2.04 7.38 6.65
N ARG A 242 -0.77 6.96 6.61
CA ARG A 242 0.25 7.35 7.59
C ARG A 242 0.77 8.78 7.40
N GLY A 243 0.57 9.38 6.22
CA GLY A 243 1.02 10.73 5.89
C GLY A 243 0.10 11.85 6.37
N VAL A 244 -1.05 11.54 6.99
CA VAL A 244 -1.99 12.53 7.49
C VAL A 244 -1.38 13.29 8.67
N ASP A 245 -1.41 14.63 8.61
CA ASP A 245 -0.97 15.47 9.72
C ASP A 245 -1.97 15.32 10.90
N PRO A 246 -1.53 14.84 12.07
CA PRO A 246 -2.38 14.73 13.25
C PRO A 246 -2.85 16.08 13.76
N ASN A 247 -2.15 17.17 13.43
CA ASN A 247 -2.43 18.50 13.96
C ASN A 247 -3.60 19.16 13.22
N LYS A 248 -4.57 19.66 13.98
CA LYS A 248 -5.64 20.53 13.48
C LYS A 248 -5.13 21.97 13.34
N TYR A 249 -4.37 22.43 14.34
CA TYR A 249 -3.65 23.71 14.34
C TYR A 249 -2.60 23.71 15.46
N VAL A 250 -1.66 24.65 15.40
CA VAL A 250 -0.61 24.85 16.42
C VAL A 250 -0.87 26.16 17.15
N VAL A 251 -1.04 26.09 18.46
CA VAL A 251 -1.16 27.27 19.34
C VAL A 251 0.25 27.67 19.77
N ARG A 252 0.64 28.94 19.55
CA ARG A 252 1.97 29.44 19.92
C ARG A 252 1.98 29.90 21.37
N GLY A 253 3.16 29.87 21.99
CA GLY A 253 3.35 30.49 23.30
C GLY A 253 2.99 31.96 23.27
N GLY A 254 2.17 32.39 24.22
CA GLY A 254 1.61 33.74 24.32
C GLY A 254 0.27 33.94 23.61
N ASP A 255 -0.20 32.98 22.80
CA ASP A 255 -1.51 33.10 22.14
C ASP A 255 -2.65 33.07 23.16
N ARG A 256 -3.64 33.94 22.96
CA ARG A 256 -4.84 33.97 23.81
C ARG A 256 -5.79 32.83 23.44
N ILE A 257 -6.12 31.99 24.41
CA ILE A 257 -7.03 30.85 24.23
C ILE A 257 -8.48 31.28 24.54
N VAL A 258 -8.71 31.95 25.67
CA VAL A 258 -10.01 32.52 26.08
C VAL A 258 -9.76 33.82 26.85
N GLY A 259 -10.53 34.88 26.57
CA GLY A 259 -10.48 36.13 27.33
C GLY A 259 -11.21 36.06 28.68
N ALA A 260 -10.92 37.01 29.58
CA ALA A 260 -11.70 37.15 30.80
C ALA A 260 -13.15 37.57 30.48
N HIS A 261 -14.11 36.93 31.13
CA HIS A 261 -15.56 37.05 30.96
C HIS A 261 -16.06 36.68 29.55
N GLU A 262 -15.29 35.91 28.78
CA GLU A 262 -15.68 35.40 27.48
C GLU A 262 -16.32 34.01 27.59
N VAL A 263 -17.29 33.71 26.71
CA VAL A 263 -17.90 32.38 26.61
C VAL A 263 -16.95 31.43 25.88
N VAL A 264 -16.69 30.28 26.48
CA VAL A 264 -15.82 29.24 25.92
C VAL A 264 -16.49 28.64 24.68
N THR A 265 -15.87 28.84 23.51
CA THR A 265 -16.27 28.22 22.26
C THR A 265 -15.78 26.77 22.19
N ASN A 266 -16.33 25.96 21.26
CA ASN A 266 -15.84 24.61 21.04
C ASN A 266 -14.35 24.56 20.67
N GLU A 267 -13.87 25.52 19.87
CA GLU A 267 -12.46 25.63 19.51
C GLU A 267 -11.58 25.98 20.72
N ALA A 268 -12.04 26.91 21.55
CA ALA A 268 -11.33 27.26 22.78
C ALA A 268 -11.25 26.06 23.74
N HIS A 269 -12.34 25.29 23.86
CA HIS A 269 -12.36 24.07 24.65
C HIS A 269 -11.34 23.03 24.12
N GLU A 270 -11.29 22.80 22.80
CA GLU A 270 -10.28 21.91 22.18
C GLU A 270 -8.84 22.35 22.52
N LYS A 271 -8.55 23.65 22.45
CA LYS A 271 -7.25 24.23 22.85
C LYS A 271 -6.94 24.00 24.32
N LEU A 272 -7.93 24.16 25.20
CA LEU A 272 -7.77 23.91 26.65
C LEU A 272 -7.52 22.42 26.93
N VAL A 273 -8.26 21.51 26.30
CA VAL A 273 -8.03 20.05 26.40
C VAL A 273 -6.61 19.72 25.96
N ALA A 274 -6.17 20.25 24.82
CA ALA A 274 -4.83 20.00 24.30
C ALA A 274 -3.74 20.56 25.23
N LEU A 275 -3.92 21.77 25.76
CA LEU A 275 -3.02 22.36 26.75
C LEU A 275 -2.93 21.49 28.01
N TYR A 276 -4.07 21.04 28.53
CA TYR A 276 -4.14 20.16 29.69
C TYR A 276 -3.34 18.87 29.45
N ASN A 277 -3.56 18.21 28.32
CA ASN A 277 -2.84 16.98 27.96
C ASN A 277 -1.33 17.21 27.81
N ASP A 278 -0.92 18.36 27.25
CA ASP A 278 0.49 18.73 27.12
C ASP A 278 1.14 19.02 28.48
N LEU A 279 0.44 19.69 29.38
CA LEU A 279 0.87 19.93 30.76
C LEU A 279 1.02 18.63 31.54
N VAL A 280 0.07 17.70 31.41
CA VAL A 280 0.17 16.36 32.00
C VAL A 280 1.37 15.61 31.43
N ARG A 281 1.57 15.63 30.11
CA ARG A 281 2.71 14.97 29.46
C ARG A 281 4.05 15.53 29.94
N ARG A 282 4.17 16.86 30.07
CA ARG A 282 5.38 17.54 30.55
C ARG A 282 5.60 17.33 32.05
N GLY A 283 4.52 17.36 32.85
CA GLY A 283 4.55 17.06 34.28
C GLY A 283 4.92 15.61 34.58
N ALA A 284 4.48 14.67 33.74
CA ALA A 284 4.91 13.27 33.80
C ALA A 284 6.39 13.12 33.40
N ALA A 285 6.86 13.90 32.40
CA ALA A 285 8.26 13.91 31.98
C ALA A 285 9.21 14.49 33.04
N THR A 286 8.77 15.47 33.83
CA THR A 286 9.55 16.01 34.96
C THR A 286 9.49 15.14 36.22
N SER A 287 8.53 14.21 36.31
CA SER A 287 8.38 13.28 37.45
C SER A 287 9.23 12.00 37.35
N ARG A 288 9.89 11.71 36.22
CA ARG A 288 10.90 10.62 36.15
C ARG A 288 12.24 11.10 36.70
N SER A 289 12.34 11.15 38.02
CA SER A 289 13.59 11.21 38.79
C SER A 289 13.81 9.85 39.50
N PRO A 290 15.04 9.32 39.54
CA PRO A 290 15.33 7.89 39.57
C PRO A 290 15.27 7.30 40.98
N GLY A 291 14.41 6.30 41.18
CA GLY A 291 14.41 5.45 42.36
C GLY A 291 13.98 4.00 42.09
N GLY A 292 13.90 3.61 40.81
CA GLY A 292 13.51 2.27 40.39
C GLY A 292 14.71 1.38 40.13
N VAL A 293 15.56 1.12 41.13
CA VAL A 293 16.37 -0.11 41.25
C VAL A 293 16.76 -0.24 42.72
N PHE A 294 16.24 -1.25 43.41
CA PHE A 294 17.00 -2.23 44.18
C PHE A 294 16.04 -3.38 44.55
N GLY A 295 16.14 -4.50 43.82
CA GLY A 295 16.06 -5.81 44.47
C GLY A 295 17.34 -6.04 45.28
N PRO A 296 17.41 -7.02 46.19
CA PRO A 296 16.58 -8.22 46.32
C PRO A 296 15.36 -8.10 47.26
#